data_AF-A0A7J9YRZ1-F1
#
_entry.id   AF-A0A7J9YRZ1-F1
#
_cell.length_a   1.000
_cell.length_b   1.000
_cell.length_c   1.000
_cell.angle_alpha   90.00
_cell.angle_beta   90.00
_cell.angle_gamma   90.00
#
_symmetry.space_group_name_H-M   'P 1'
#
loop_
_entity.id
_entity.type
_entity.pdbx_description
1 polymer ?
#
loop_
_entity_poly.entity_id
_entity_poly.type
_entity_poly.pdbx_seq_one_letter_code
_entity_poly.pdbx_strand_id
1 'polypeptide(L)'
;MTGDEPRSVTHADTDRAGEAAETEAGEATGLKGLVDDLHARREKAKLGGGPEKIAKQHDAGKLTARERIDLLVDPHSFVEIGIHAGPHFSQRAMEGREAPADGVITGWGDVDGRPCAIAAYDFTVMAGSMGMTGELKMARLRELALNQRIPLIWLLDSAGARIQEATGSLFAGSGHLFREEVVMSGVVPLVAAMLGPCAAGTAYIPGLSDFVPMVVGQGAMALAGPHLTKAVTGEDISMEDLGGARVHCRTSGVGDLEVADDRECIEAVKTYLSFFPPNCEQRPPVRETSDPDDRMSERLLDIVPESSRRPYDMYELIGEIVDDGEYFDIKPKFARTIITCLARFGGMPVGIVASQPKRLGGILENDSADKAARFVNLCDAFGIPLVFLQDVPGFMVGSKVEHAGIIRHGAKMLYAISRATVPKITVVVRKAYGAGYYVMNGKAYEPDLIVAWPSAEISVMGAEGAVNIIGRSAIEASDDPEATREAMLNAVREQIDPYIAARNALIDDVIDPRETRPTIIRGLRMAKDKRVDRPWRKHGVMPV
;
A
#
# COMPACT_ATOMS: atom_id res chain seq x y z
N MET A 1 -74.63 48.25 46.02
CA MET A 1 -75.82 47.47 45.67
C MET A 1 -76.25 47.91 44.28
N THR A 2 -76.01 47.05 43.28
CA THR A 2 -77.01 46.55 42.31
C THR A 2 -77.56 47.64 41.40
N GLY A 3 -77.42 47.63 40.08
CA GLY A 3 -77.14 46.60 39.08
C GLY A 3 -77.71 47.11 37.75
N ASP A 4 -77.45 46.36 36.68
CA ASP A 4 -78.09 46.41 35.35
C ASP A 4 -77.77 47.55 34.36
N GLU A 5 -76.97 47.16 33.36
CA GLU A 5 -77.10 47.50 31.92
C GLU A 5 -78.48 47.05 31.36
N PRO A 6 -79.02 47.51 30.19
CA PRO A 6 -78.28 47.48 28.91
C PRO A 6 -78.76 48.39 27.73
N ARG A 7 -78.12 48.17 26.56
CA ARG A 7 -78.59 48.28 25.15
C ARG A 7 -78.26 49.51 24.29
N SER A 8 -77.32 49.23 23.36
CA SER A 8 -77.39 49.33 21.88
C SER A 8 -77.82 50.64 21.21
N VAL A 9 -76.91 51.19 20.38
CA VAL A 9 -77.26 51.85 19.11
C VAL A 9 -76.22 51.49 18.05
N THR A 10 -76.75 51.14 16.88
CA THR A 10 -76.14 50.82 15.59
C THR A 10 -75.42 51.99 14.93
N HIS A 11 -74.37 51.72 14.14
CA HIS A 11 -74.14 52.47 12.90
C HIS A 11 -73.56 51.57 11.82
N ALA A 12 -74.15 51.72 10.63
CA ALA A 12 -73.79 51.08 9.37
C ALA A 12 -72.45 51.59 8.85
N ASP A 13 -71.74 50.77 8.09
CA ASP A 13 -70.87 51.29 7.04
C ASP A 13 -70.75 50.34 5.85
N THR A 14 -70.66 51.00 4.70
CA THR A 14 -70.88 50.55 3.34
C THR A 14 -69.64 49.94 2.68
N ASP A 15 -69.89 48.91 1.87
CA ASP A 15 -69.31 48.57 0.56
C ASP A 15 -67.87 48.99 0.15
N ARG A 16 -67.16 47.95 -0.29
CA ARG A 16 -66.29 47.82 -1.49
C ARG A 16 -64.75 47.96 -1.37
N ALA A 17 -64.17 46.85 -1.86
CA ALA A 17 -63.01 46.72 -2.76
C ALA A 17 -61.61 46.68 -2.13
N GLY A 18 -61.05 45.47 -2.15
CA GLY A 18 -59.63 45.18 -2.02
C GLY A 18 -59.42 43.70 -2.32
N GLU A 19 -59.17 43.37 -3.59
CA GLU A 19 -58.68 42.05 -4.01
C GLU A 19 -57.37 41.74 -3.26
N ALA A 20 -57.46 40.86 -2.28
CA ALA A 20 -56.30 40.17 -1.76
C ALA A 20 -56.03 38.98 -2.68
N ALA A 21 -55.00 39.10 -3.50
CA ALA A 21 -54.34 37.93 -4.08
C ALA A 21 -53.78 37.10 -2.91
N GLU A 22 -54.50 36.06 -2.51
CA GLU A 22 -54.00 35.00 -1.64
C GLU A 22 -52.92 34.24 -2.42
N THR A 23 -51.67 34.68 -2.29
CA THR A 23 -50.52 33.81 -2.49
C THR A 23 -50.55 32.74 -1.39
N GLU A 24 -51.12 31.58 -1.71
CA GLU A 24 -50.89 30.32 -1.00
C GLU A 24 -49.42 29.90 -1.18
N ALA A 25 -48.52 30.55 -0.45
CA ALA A 25 -47.24 29.96 -0.08
C ALA A 25 -47.38 29.54 1.38
N GLY A 26 -48.10 28.44 1.62
CA GLY A 26 -48.21 27.87 2.95
C GLY A 26 -46.82 27.53 3.46
N GLU A 27 -46.33 28.28 4.46
CA GLU A 27 -45.17 27.91 5.25
C GLU A 27 -45.40 26.48 5.74
N ALA A 28 -44.56 25.55 5.28
CA ALA A 28 -44.58 24.17 5.73
C ALA A 28 -44.20 24.14 7.22
N THR A 29 -45.19 24.36 8.09
CA THR A 29 -45.01 24.39 9.54
C THR A 29 -44.89 22.96 10.08
N GLY A 30 -43.98 22.77 11.04
CA GLY A 30 -43.72 21.47 11.68
C GLY A 30 -42.59 20.64 11.03
N LEU A 31 -42.50 19.36 11.42
CA LEU A 31 -41.40 18.47 11.02
C LEU A 31 -41.24 18.30 9.50
N LYS A 32 -42.32 18.44 8.73
CA LYS A 32 -42.27 18.30 7.26
C LYS A 32 -41.39 19.38 6.62
N GLY A 33 -41.57 20.65 6.98
CA GLY A 33 -40.73 21.74 6.47
C GLY A 33 -39.27 21.61 6.90
N LEU A 34 -39.01 21.10 8.13
CA LEU A 34 -37.65 20.81 8.60
C LEU A 34 -36.99 19.67 7.81
N VAL A 35 -37.75 18.66 7.40
CA VAL A 35 -37.27 17.56 6.55
C VAL A 35 -36.97 18.06 5.14
N ASP A 36 -37.82 18.91 4.57
CA ASP A 36 -37.57 19.52 3.25
C ASP A 36 -36.30 20.40 3.27
N ASP A 37 -36.10 21.21 4.32
CA ASP A 37 -34.88 21.98 4.55
C ASP A 37 -33.65 21.07 4.73
N LEU A 38 -33.77 19.98 5.49
CA LEU A 38 -32.72 18.97 5.64
C LEU A 38 -32.28 18.40 4.28
N HIS A 39 -33.25 18.02 3.43
CA HIS A 39 -32.95 17.51 2.09
C HIS A 39 -32.26 18.57 1.23
N ALA A 40 -32.76 19.80 1.24
CA ALA A 40 -32.12 20.91 0.51
C ALA A 40 -30.67 21.15 0.97
N ARG A 41 -30.41 21.13 2.28
CA ARG A 41 -29.05 21.26 2.84
C ARG A 41 -28.14 20.11 2.44
N ARG A 42 -28.64 18.87 2.39
CA ARG A 42 -27.87 17.70 1.95
C ARG A 42 -27.53 17.80 0.48
N GLU A 43 -28.48 18.15 -0.38
CA GLU A 43 -28.22 18.32 -1.81
C GLU A 43 -27.22 19.46 -2.06
N LYS A 44 -27.34 20.58 -1.35
CA LYS A 44 -26.33 21.65 -1.41
C LYS A 44 -24.95 21.16 -0.97
N ALA A 45 -24.86 20.41 0.14
CA ALA A 45 -23.58 19.90 0.63
C ALA A 45 -22.94 18.86 -0.32
N LYS A 46 -23.76 18.09 -1.04
CA LYS A 46 -23.30 17.12 -2.05
C LYS A 46 -22.62 17.78 -3.25
N LEU A 47 -22.97 19.04 -3.57
CA LEU A 47 -22.32 19.81 -4.63
C LEU A 47 -20.90 20.26 -4.28
N GLY A 48 -20.42 20.04 -3.05
CA GLY A 48 -19.05 20.39 -2.64
C GLY A 48 -18.74 21.86 -2.91
N GLY A 49 -17.69 22.12 -3.68
CA GLY A 49 -17.27 23.47 -4.08
C GLY A 49 -18.16 24.16 -5.12
N GLY A 50 -19.21 23.50 -5.60
CA GLY A 50 -20.16 24.01 -6.59
C GLY A 50 -19.84 23.58 -8.04
N PRO A 51 -20.81 23.73 -8.97
CA PRO A 51 -20.71 23.20 -10.34
C PRO A 51 -19.49 23.68 -11.12
N GLU A 52 -19.08 24.95 -10.97
CA GLU A 52 -17.92 25.50 -11.67
C GLU A 52 -16.61 24.83 -11.25
N LYS A 53 -16.47 24.47 -9.97
CA LYS A 53 -15.26 23.81 -9.47
C LYS A 53 -15.27 22.32 -9.77
N ILE A 54 -16.44 21.69 -9.80
CA ILE A 54 -16.62 20.32 -10.30
C ILE A 54 -16.18 20.25 -11.77
N ALA A 55 -16.66 21.18 -12.61
CA ALA A 55 -16.25 21.24 -14.01
C ALA A 55 -14.73 21.40 -14.15
N LYS A 56 -14.09 22.28 -13.37
CA LYS A 56 -12.62 22.41 -13.37
C LYS A 56 -11.88 21.15 -12.91
N GLN A 57 -12.44 20.40 -11.96
CA GLN A 57 -11.90 19.11 -11.52
C GLN A 57 -11.95 18.09 -12.65
N HIS A 58 -13.10 18.00 -13.35
CA HIS A 58 -13.28 17.12 -14.50
C HIS A 58 -12.42 17.53 -15.70
N ASP A 59 -12.28 18.83 -15.99
CA ASP A 59 -11.41 19.37 -17.05
C ASP A 59 -9.93 19.02 -16.79
N ALA A 60 -9.54 18.84 -15.54
CA ALA A 60 -8.21 18.35 -15.14
C ALA A 60 -8.07 16.81 -15.24
N GLY A 61 -9.09 16.11 -15.73
CA GLY A 61 -9.12 14.65 -15.87
C GLY A 61 -9.28 13.91 -14.55
N LYS A 62 -9.78 14.57 -13.50
CA LYS A 62 -9.97 14.00 -12.17
C LYS A 62 -11.44 13.81 -11.87
N LEU A 63 -11.78 12.76 -11.13
CA LEU A 63 -13.11 12.62 -10.54
C LEU A 63 -13.23 13.47 -9.27
N THR A 64 -14.46 13.74 -8.88
CA THR A 64 -14.79 14.33 -7.58
C THR A 64 -14.63 13.30 -6.45
N ALA A 65 -14.54 13.77 -5.20
CA ALA A 65 -14.47 12.89 -4.04
C ALA A 65 -15.65 11.91 -3.94
N ARG A 66 -16.87 12.35 -4.31
CA ARG A 66 -18.07 11.50 -4.29
C ARG A 66 -18.06 10.45 -5.38
N GLU A 67 -17.70 10.82 -6.61
CA GLU A 67 -17.56 9.86 -7.72
C GLU A 67 -16.51 8.80 -7.41
N ARG A 68 -15.41 9.16 -6.74
CA ARG A 68 -14.38 8.20 -6.30
C ARG A 68 -14.91 7.24 -5.23
N ILE A 69 -15.72 7.73 -4.28
CA ILE A 69 -16.38 6.86 -3.30
C ILE A 69 -17.35 5.91 -3.99
N ASP A 70 -18.21 6.42 -4.89
CA ASP A 70 -19.22 5.64 -5.60
C ASP A 70 -18.60 4.54 -6.49
N LEU A 71 -17.40 4.77 -7.02
CA LEU A 71 -16.63 3.75 -7.75
C LEU A 71 -15.98 2.71 -6.84
N LEU A 72 -15.57 3.11 -5.63
CA LEU A 72 -14.86 2.25 -4.69
C LEU A 72 -15.81 1.27 -3.99
N VAL A 73 -16.98 1.74 -3.58
CA VAL A 73 -17.91 0.99 -2.75
C VAL A 73 -18.95 0.23 -3.56
N ASP A 74 -19.50 -0.81 -2.97
CA ASP A 74 -20.63 -1.54 -3.51
C ASP A 74 -21.86 -0.63 -3.60
N PRO A 75 -22.70 -0.77 -4.63
CA PRO A 75 -23.86 0.08 -4.85
C PRO A 75 -24.73 0.23 -3.60
N HIS A 76 -25.02 1.49 -3.23
CA HIS A 76 -25.86 1.86 -2.09
C HIS A 76 -25.34 1.45 -0.69
N SER A 77 -24.07 1.07 -0.56
CA SER A 77 -23.49 0.68 0.74
C SER A 77 -22.91 1.84 1.54
N PHE A 78 -22.58 2.97 0.89
CA PHE A 78 -21.91 4.08 1.58
C PHE A 78 -22.82 4.81 2.56
N VAL A 79 -22.35 4.92 3.80
CA VAL A 79 -22.98 5.68 4.88
C VAL A 79 -22.08 6.84 5.29
N GLU A 80 -22.46 8.05 4.86
CA GLU A 80 -21.72 9.27 5.15
C GLU A 80 -21.91 9.73 6.59
N ILE A 81 -20.80 10.07 7.25
CA ILE A 81 -20.75 10.72 8.57
C ILE A 81 -20.39 12.19 8.38
N GLY A 82 -21.17 13.09 9.00
CA GLY A 82 -20.81 14.51 9.09
C GLY A 82 -20.98 15.31 7.79
N ILE A 83 -21.99 14.99 6.97
CA ILE A 83 -22.30 15.75 5.74
C ILE A 83 -22.59 17.24 6.01
N HIS A 84 -23.16 17.55 7.17
CA HIS A 84 -23.51 18.92 7.58
C HIS A 84 -22.34 19.68 8.22
N ALA A 85 -21.14 19.09 8.25
CA ALA A 85 -19.96 19.79 8.73
C ALA A 85 -19.63 21.00 7.85
N GLY A 86 -19.05 22.00 8.49
CA GLY A 86 -18.53 23.21 7.86
C GLY A 86 -17.37 23.77 8.68
N PRO A 87 -16.92 25.00 8.38
CA PRO A 87 -15.86 25.63 9.12
C PRO A 87 -16.17 25.67 10.61
N HIS A 88 -15.17 25.42 11.45
CA HIS A 88 -15.37 25.30 12.88
C HIS A 88 -15.85 26.64 13.47
N PHE A 89 -16.86 26.62 14.35
CA PHE A 89 -17.54 27.83 14.84
C PHE A 89 -16.60 28.83 15.55
N SER A 90 -15.48 28.36 16.09
CA SER A 90 -14.48 29.20 16.77
C SER A 90 -13.52 29.91 15.80
N GLN A 91 -13.54 29.57 14.51
CA GLN A 91 -12.59 30.05 13.51
C GLN A 91 -13.10 31.35 12.87
N ARG A 92 -12.81 32.48 13.52
CA ARG A 92 -13.22 33.81 13.04
C ARG A 92 -12.72 34.13 11.62
N ALA A 93 -11.55 33.59 11.23
CA ALA A 93 -11.02 33.75 9.88
C ALA A 93 -11.89 33.11 8.77
N MET A 94 -12.85 32.27 9.17
CA MET A 94 -13.76 31.54 8.31
C MET A 94 -15.20 32.07 8.36
N GLU A 95 -15.45 33.18 9.07
CA GLU A 95 -16.77 33.78 9.17
C GLU A 95 -17.33 34.15 7.77
N GLY A 96 -18.57 33.73 7.50
CA GLY A 96 -19.24 33.94 6.21
C GLY A 96 -18.75 33.05 5.05
N ARG A 97 -17.77 32.16 5.28
CA ARG A 97 -17.30 31.19 4.27
C ARG A 97 -18.04 29.87 4.40
N GLU A 98 -18.35 29.26 3.26
CA GLU A 98 -18.90 27.91 3.21
C GLU A 98 -17.78 26.90 2.86
N ALA A 99 -17.74 25.79 3.60
CA ALA A 99 -16.90 24.64 3.29
C ALA A 99 -17.70 23.36 3.51
N PRO A 100 -18.51 22.91 2.54
CA PRO A 100 -19.33 21.72 2.69
C PRO A 100 -18.54 20.49 3.12
N ALA A 101 -19.08 19.74 4.08
CA ALA A 101 -18.43 18.59 4.73
C ALA A 101 -17.04 18.90 5.33
N ASP A 102 -16.69 20.19 5.47
CA ASP A 102 -15.37 20.74 5.78
C ASP A 102 -14.23 20.29 4.85
N GLY A 103 -14.54 19.93 3.60
CA GLY A 103 -13.57 19.53 2.58
C GLY A 103 -13.09 18.09 2.63
N VAL A 104 -13.71 17.25 3.47
CA VAL A 104 -13.46 15.81 3.51
C VAL A 104 -14.76 15.04 3.72
N ILE A 105 -14.99 14.04 2.89
CA ILE A 105 -16.13 13.14 2.98
C ILE A 105 -15.66 11.90 3.74
N THR A 106 -16.37 11.55 4.81
CA THR A 106 -16.00 10.44 5.70
C THR A 106 -17.18 9.52 5.89
N GLY A 107 -16.95 8.22 5.93
CA GLY A 107 -18.03 7.25 6.14
C GLY A 107 -17.50 5.84 6.10
N TRP A 108 -18.40 4.88 6.06
CA TRP A 108 -18.06 3.49 5.76
C TRP A 108 -18.90 2.99 4.60
N GLY A 109 -18.41 2.00 3.89
CA GLY A 109 -19.12 1.31 2.81
C GLY A 109 -18.51 -0.06 2.60
N ASP A 110 -19.22 -0.91 1.88
CA ASP A 110 -18.71 -2.24 1.55
C ASP A 110 -17.85 -2.15 0.30
N VAL A 111 -16.72 -2.86 0.30
CA VAL A 111 -15.85 -3.05 -0.86
C VAL A 111 -15.78 -4.56 -1.10
N ASP A 112 -16.39 -5.03 -2.18
CA ASP A 112 -16.55 -6.46 -2.48
C ASP A 112 -17.19 -7.23 -1.31
N GLY A 113 -18.27 -6.65 -0.74
CA GLY A 113 -19.04 -7.19 0.38
C GLY A 113 -18.38 -7.07 1.75
N ARG A 114 -17.26 -6.33 1.87
CA ARG A 114 -16.51 -6.17 3.11
C ARG A 114 -16.50 -4.72 3.60
N PRO A 115 -16.87 -4.44 4.86
CA PRO A 115 -16.93 -3.08 5.36
C PRO A 115 -15.53 -2.44 5.41
N CYS A 116 -15.42 -1.22 4.90
CA CYS A 116 -14.23 -0.39 4.92
C CYS A 116 -14.57 1.03 5.38
N ALA A 117 -13.71 1.62 6.19
CA ALA A 117 -13.74 3.04 6.51
C ALA A 117 -13.12 3.85 5.36
N ILE A 118 -13.78 4.94 4.95
CA ILE A 118 -13.41 5.68 3.75
C ILE A 118 -13.36 7.17 4.06
N ALA A 119 -12.24 7.80 3.67
CA ALA A 119 -12.03 9.23 3.70
C ALA A 119 -11.68 9.72 2.30
N ALA A 120 -12.43 10.69 1.77
CA ALA A 120 -12.15 11.29 0.48
C ALA A 120 -12.04 12.81 0.61
N TYR A 121 -10.86 13.36 0.30
CA TYR A 121 -10.64 14.80 0.31
C TYR A 121 -11.23 15.43 -0.94
N ASP A 122 -12.03 16.48 -0.76
CA ASP A 122 -12.70 17.18 -1.85
C ASP A 122 -11.93 18.43 -2.24
N PHE A 123 -11.16 18.32 -3.32
CA PHE A 123 -10.35 19.43 -3.82
C PHE A 123 -11.18 20.65 -4.24
N THR A 124 -12.47 20.47 -4.57
CA THR A 124 -13.35 21.58 -4.92
C THR A 124 -13.66 22.47 -3.71
N VAL A 125 -13.58 21.92 -2.49
CA VAL A 125 -13.81 22.64 -1.23
C VAL A 125 -12.47 23.08 -0.65
N MET A 126 -12.12 24.35 -0.88
CA MET A 126 -10.89 24.96 -0.37
C MET A 126 -9.62 24.14 -0.68
N ALA A 127 -9.51 23.60 -1.90
CA ALA A 127 -8.38 22.76 -2.34
C ALA A 127 -8.18 21.50 -1.47
N GLY A 128 -9.26 20.96 -0.89
CA GLY A 128 -9.21 19.78 -0.02
C GLY A 128 -8.40 20.00 1.26
N SER A 129 -8.18 21.25 1.66
CA SER A 129 -7.36 21.58 2.83
C SER A 129 -7.97 21.05 4.12
N MET A 130 -7.14 20.51 5.01
CA MET A 130 -7.55 19.97 6.32
C MET A 130 -7.99 21.11 7.25
N GLY A 131 -9.30 21.25 7.43
CA GLY A 131 -9.91 22.13 8.43
C GLY A 131 -10.04 21.46 9.79
N MET A 132 -10.32 22.25 10.83
CA MET A 132 -10.47 21.76 12.19
C MET A 132 -11.67 20.82 12.34
N THR A 133 -12.81 21.12 11.70
CA THR A 133 -13.98 20.24 11.75
C THR A 133 -13.75 18.96 10.93
N GLY A 134 -13.04 19.05 9.80
CA GLY A 134 -12.64 17.93 8.97
C GLY A 134 -11.74 16.96 9.74
N GLU A 135 -10.80 17.48 10.52
CA GLU A 135 -9.97 16.65 11.41
C GLU A 135 -10.78 15.99 12.54
N LEU A 136 -11.81 16.64 13.08
CA LEU A 136 -12.72 15.99 14.04
C LEU A 136 -13.51 14.85 13.38
N LYS A 137 -13.97 15.02 12.14
CA LYS A 137 -14.62 13.96 11.37
C LYS A 137 -13.66 12.80 11.11
N MET A 138 -12.44 13.10 10.71
CA MET A 138 -11.40 12.11 10.45
C MET A 138 -10.99 11.36 11.72
N ALA A 139 -10.88 12.04 12.87
CA ALA A 139 -10.63 11.40 14.16
C ALA A 139 -11.73 10.40 14.51
N ARG A 140 -13.00 10.78 14.31
CA ARG A 140 -14.13 9.87 14.50
C ARG A 140 -14.08 8.66 13.56
N LEU A 141 -13.68 8.87 12.30
CA LEU A 141 -13.55 7.78 11.32
C LEU A 141 -12.43 6.80 11.71
N ARG A 142 -11.25 7.30 12.09
CA ARG A 142 -10.12 6.47 12.55
C ARG A 142 -10.47 5.67 13.80
N GLU A 143 -11.17 6.29 14.75
CA GLU A 143 -11.71 5.61 15.92
C GLU A 143 -12.66 4.47 15.52
N LEU A 144 -13.57 4.71 14.58
CA LEU A 144 -14.49 3.70 14.06
C LEU A 144 -13.73 2.55 13.39
N ALA A 145 -12.78 2.85 12.49
CA ALA A 145 -11.98 1.85 11.80
C ALA A 145 -11.24 0.92 12.79
N LEU A 146 -10.59 1.51 13.80
CA LEU A 146 -9.87 0.77 14.81
C LEU A 146 -10.78 -0.05 15.73
N ASN A 147 -11.90 0.51 16.18
CA ASN A 147 -12.84 -0.18 17.08
C ASN A 147 -13.60 -1.31 16.37
N GLN A 148 -13.96 -1.12 15.10
CA GLN A 148 -14.67 -2.12 14.31
C GLN A 148 -13.72 -3.09 13.59
N ARG A 149 -12.40 -2.86 13.67
CA ARG A 149 -11.37 -3.69 13.04
C ARG A 149 -11.57 -3.84 11.53
N ILE A 150 -11.83 -2.72 10.85
CA ILE A 150 -12.04 -2.65 9.41
C ILE A 150 -10.94 -1.82 8.72
N PRO A 151 -10.60 -2.12 7.44
CA PRO A 151 -9.62 -1.34 6.68
C PRO A 151 -9.98 0.15 6.61
N LEU A 152 -8.96 1.00 6.48
CA LEU A 152 -9.12 2.45 6.28
C LEU A 152 -8.48 2.87 4.96
N ILE A 153 -9.28 3.53 4.12
CA ILE A 153 -8.91 3.97 2.78
C ILE A 153 -8.98 5.50 2.71
N TRP A 154 -7.84 6.14 2.45
CA TRP A 154 -7.77 7.55 2.11
C TRP A 154 -7.70 7.74 0.60
N LEU A 155 -8.62 8.53 0.07
CA LEU A 155 -8.63 9.03 -1.29
C LEU A 155 -8.13 10.49 -1.24
N LEU A 156 -6.83 10.67 -1.51
CA LEU A 156 -6.10 11.90 -1.23
C LEU A 156 -6.09 12.84 -2.45
N ASP A 157 -6.61 14.05 -2.25
CA ASP A 157 -6.56 15.18 -3.18
C ASP A 157 -6.64 16.47 -2.33
N SER A 158 -5.51 16.82 -1.69
CA SER A 158 -5.45 17.84 -0.63
C SER A 158 -4.21 18.73 -0.73
N ALA A 159 -4.42 20.05 -0.62
CA ALA A 159 -3.34 21.03 -0.52
C ALA A 159 -2.63 21.04 0.86
N GLY A 160 -3.04 20.19 1.81
CA GLY A 160 -2.46 20.12 3.14
C GLY A 160 -3.27 20.86 4.20
N ALA A 161 -2.60 21.40 5.23
CA ALA A 161 -3.27 22.08 6.33
C ALA A 161 -3.99 23.36 5.87
N ARG A 162 -5.19 23.61 6.40
CA ARG A 162 -5.89 24.88 6.15
C ARG A 162 -5.25 25.99 6.98
N ILE A 163 -4.37 26.76 6.34
CA ILE A 163 -3.54 27.79 6.98
C ILE A 163 -4.38 28.78 7.78
N GLN A 164 -5.57 29.16 7.30
CA GLN A 164 -6.47 30.10 7.98
C GLN A 164 -6.92 29.63 9.37
N GLU A 165 -6.93 28.32 9.62
CA GLU A 165 -7.35 27.71 10.89
C GLU A 165 -6.16 27.17 11.70
N ALA A 166 -4.99 27.02 11.08
CA ALA A 166 -3.79 26.40 11.65
C ALA A 166 -2.67 27.38 12.04
N THR A 167 -2.91 28.70 11.94
CA THR A 167 -1.88 29.71 12.25
C THR A 167 -1.57 29.83 13.74
N GLY A 168 -0.28 30.08 14.05
CA GLY A 168 0.19 30.43 15.39
C GLY A 168 0.40 29.22 16.31
N SER A 169 0.56 29.49 17.61
CA SER A 169 0.92 28.47 18.61
C SER A 169 -0.16 27.41 18.86
N LEU A 170 -1.37 27.56 18.30
CA LEU A 170 -2.41 26.53 18.33
C LEU A 170 -2.02 25.26 17.56
N PHE A 171 -1.05 25.34 16.66
CA PHE A 171 -0.50 24.18 15.96
C PHE A 171 0.06 23.11 16.91
N ALA A 172 0.38 23.45 18.16
CA ALA A 172 0.75 22.48 19.20
C ALA A 172 -0.33 21.42 19.50
N GLY A 173 -1.60 21.68 19.13
CA GLY A 173 -2.70 20.72 19.20
C GLY A 173 -2.86 19.81 17.97
N SER A 174 -1.90 19.81 17.05
CA SER A 174 -1.91 18.95 15.84
C SER A 174 -1.19 17.62 16.05
N GLY A 175 -1.21 16.73 15.05
CA GLY A 175 -0.44 15.48 15.06
C GLY A 175 -1.18 14.24 15.59
N HIS A 176 -2.41 14.39 16.07
CA HIS A 176 -3.28 13.28 16.49
C HIS A 176 -3.45 12.22 15.38
N LEU A 177 -3.66 12.67 14.14
CA LEU A 177 -3.74 11.83 12.94
C LEU A 177 -2.57 10.84 12.85
N PHE A 178 -1.32 11.31 12.91
CA PHE A 178 -0.15 10.45 12.72
C PHE A 178 0.02 9.47 13.88
N ARG A 179 -0.25 9.92 15.11
CA ARG A 179 -0.25 9.02 16.28
C ARG A 179 -1.28 7.90 16.12
N GLU A 180 -2.48 8.25 15.68
CA GLU A 180 -3.57 7.28 15.49
C GLU A 180 -3.28 6.32 14.34
N GLU A 181 -2.71 6.81 13.24
CA GLU A 181 -2.26 5.98 12.12
C GLU A 181 -1.19 4.96 12.53
N VAL A 182 -0.19 5.38 13.31
CA VAL A 182 0.83 4.46 13.87
C VAL A 182 0.20 3.43 14.81
N VAL A 183 -0.84 3.78 15.56
CA VAL A 183 -1.57 2.82 16.42
C VAL A 183 -2.39 1.81 15.58
N MET A 184 -2.86 2.20 14.39
CA MET A 184 -3.58 1.33 13.47
C MET A 184 -2.65 0.46 12.60
N SER A 185 -1.37 0.83 12.45
CA SER A 185 -0.39 0.11 11.63
C SER A 185 -0.24 -1.35 12.06
N GLY A 186 -0.40 -2.27 11.10
CA GLY A 186 -0.39 -3.71 11.34
C GLY A 186 -1.59 -4.25 12.13
N VAL A 187 -2.61 -3.43 12.36
CA VAL A 187 -3.86 -3.82 13.05
C VAL A 187 -5.00 -3.93 12.04
N VAL A 188 -5.19 -2.90 11.22
CA VAL A 188 -6.12 -2.89 10.07
C VAL A 188 -5.34 -2.45 8.82
N PRO A 189 -5.67 -2.94 7.62
CA PRO A 189 -5.03 -2.47 6.40
C PRO A 189 -5.26 -0.97 6.16
N LEU A 190 -4.18 -0.26 5.84
CA LEU A 190 -4.16 1.18 5.60
C LEU A 190 -3.79 1.49 4.14
N VAL A 191 -4.70 2.11 3.40
CA VAL A 191 -4.49 2.45 1.98
C VAL A 191 -4.57 3.96 1.78
N ALA A 192 -3.56 4.55 1.14
CA ALA A 192 -3.52 5.96 0.79
C ALA A 192 -3.39 6.13 -0.73
N ALA A 193 -4.53 6.22 -1.40
CA ALA A 193 -4.61 6.43 -2.84
C ALA A 193 -4.33 7.89 -3.21
N MET A 194 -3.27 8.13 -3.98
CA MET A 194 -2.82 9.46 -4.39
C MET A 194 -3.48 9.86 -5.70
N LEU A 195 -4.60 10.56 -5.60
CA LEU A 195 -5.45 10.98 -6.72
C LEU A 195 -5.31 12.49 -7.01
N GLY A 196 -4.37 13.14 -6.32
CA GLY A 196 -4.07 14.55 -6.41
C GLY A 196 -2.86 14.95 -5.55
N PRO A 197 -2.62 16.26 -5.37
CA PRO A 197 -1.56 16.74 -4.49
C PRO A 197 -1.80 16.33 -3.03
N CYS A 198 -0.71 16.22 -2.29
CA CYS A 198 -0.67 15.94 -0.86
C CYS A 198 0.60 16.57 -0.27
N ALA A 199 0.50 17.79 0.25
CA ALA A 199 1.66 18.57 0.67
C ALA A 199 1.84 18.63 2.20
N ALA A 200 3.09 18.89 2.61
CA ALA A 200 3.48 19.12 4.00
C ALA A 200 3.11 17.95 4.92
N GLY A 201 2.41 18.21 6.03
CA GLY A 201 2.05 17.16 7.00
C GLY A 201 1.23 16.03 6.40
N THR A 202 0.37 16.31 5.41
CA THR A 202 -0.45 15.24 4.78
C THR A 202 0.38 14.19 4.06
N ALA A 203 1.59 14.53 3.59
CA ALA A 203 2.48 13.57 2.93
C ALA A 203 2.94 12.44 3.88
N TYR A 204 2.78 12.58 5.19
CA TYR A 204 3.03 11.48 6.14
C TYR A 204 1.91 10.44 6.17
N ILE A 205 0.69 10.74 5.71
CA ILE A 205 -0.38 9.74 5.57
C ILE A 205 0.07 8.60 4.63
N PRO A 206 0.39 8.85 3.34
CA PRO A 206 0.91 7.78 2.51
C PRO A 206 2.26 7.23 3.00
N GLY A 207 3.08 8.05 3.66
CA GLY A 207 4.35 7.58 4.25
C GLY A 207 4.18 6.55 5.39
N LEU A 208 3.03 6.53 6.06
CA LEU A 208 2.69 5.61 7.15
C LEU A 208 1.73 4.49 6.73
N SER A 209 1.11 4.61 5.56
CA SER A 209 0.17 3.63 5.01
C SER A 209 0.86 2.37 4.45
N ASP A 210 0.08 1.29 4.33
CA ASP A 210 0.55 -0.02 3.85
C ASP A 210 0.64 -0.08 2.32
N PHE A 211 -0.26 0.60 1.63
CA PHE A 211 -0.31 0.66 0.16
C PHE A 211 -0.61 2.06 -0.37
N VAL A 212 0.22 2.52 -1.30
CA VAL A 212 0.20 3.87 -1.87
C VAL A 212 0.19 3.82 -3.41
N PRO A 213 -0.97 3.56 -4.05
CA PRO A 213 -1.12 3.72 -5.49
C PRO A 213 -1.17 5.21 -5.86
N MET A 214 -0.56 5.58 -6.98
CA MET A 214 -0.42 6.97 -7.41
C MET A 214 -0.80 7.16 -8.88
N VAL A 215 -1.73 8.09 -9.14
CA VAL A 215 -2.12 8.46 -10.50
C VAL A 215 -1.03 9.31 -11.16
N VAL A 216 -0.51 8.86 -12.30
CA VAL A 216 0.56 9.54 -13.01
C VAL A 216 0.09 10.92 -13.52
N GLY A 217 0.87 11.97 -13.25
CA GLY A 217 0.55 13.34 -13.65
C GLY A 217 -0.51 14.03 -12.80
N GLN A 218 -1.05 13.37 -11.78
CA GLN A 218 -2.04 13.93 -10.86
C GLN A 218 -1.64 13.76 -9.39
N GLY A 219 -1.33 12.52 -9.00
CA GLY A 219 -0.88 12.15 -7.67
C GLY A 219 0.51 12.68 -7.39
N ALA A 220 0.63 13.53 -6.38
CA ALA A 220 1.92 14.08 -5.98
C ALA A 220 1.98 14.26 -4.46
N MET A 221 3.16 14.05 -3.87
CA MET A 221 3.39 14.32 -2.45
C MET A 221 4.75 14.95 -2.19
N ALA A 222 4.83 15.87 -1.24
CA ALA A 222 6.10 16.45 -0.83
C ALA A 222 5.98 17.09 0.56
N LEU A 223 7.05 17.03 1.36
CA LEU A 223 7.11 17.73 2.65
C LEU A 223 7.12 19.26 2.48
N ALA A 224 7.64 19.75 1.37
CA ALA A 224 7.62 21.15 0.99
C ALA A 224 7.17 21.25 -0.47
N GLY A 225 6.24 22.15 -0.77
CA GLY A 225 5.85 22.41 -2.17
C GLY A 225 6.91 23.22 -2.92
N PRO A 226 6.86 23.25 -4.27
CA PRO A 226 7.83 23.93 -5.13
C PRO A 226 8.20 25.35 -4.73
N HIS A 227 7.22 26.16 -4.32
CA HIS A 227 7.47 27.55 -3.91
C HIS A 227 8.35 27.65 -2.67
N LEU A 228 8.13 26.77 -1.68
CA LEU A 228 8.94 26.74 -0.47
C LEU A 228 10.34 26.18 -0.77
N THR A 229 10.43 25.15 -1.61
CA THR A 229 11.70 24.59 -2.08
C THR A 229 12.56 25.67 -2.73
N LYS A 230 11.99 26.45 -3.67
CA LYS A 230 12.68 27.57 -4.32
C LYS A 230 13.10 28.66 -3.34
N ALA A 231 12.22 29.04 -2.40
CA ALA A 231 12.52 30.08 -1.43
C ALA A 231 13.67 29.70 -0.48
N VAL A 232 13.81 28.41 -0.12
CA VAL A 232 14.81 27.94 0.85
C VAL A 232 16.11 27.50 0.18
N THR A 233 16.04 26.81 -0.96
CA THR A 233 17.20 26.18 -1.61
C THR A 233 17.65 26.90 -2.88
N GLY A 234 16.80 27.75 -3.46
CA GLY A 234 17.02 28.35 -4.78
C GLY A 234 16.65 27.44 -5.96
N GLU A 235 16.29 26.17 -5.71
CA GLU A 235 15.93 25.21 -6.74
C GLU A 235 14.57 25.53 -7.39
N ASP A 236 14.54 25.65 -8.71
CA ASP A 236 13.31 25.81 -9.48
C ASP A 236 12.87 24.47 -10.05
N ILE A 237 11.79 23.91 -9.48
CA ILE A 237 11.34 22.55 -9.77
C ILE A 237 9.82 22.48 -9.84
N SER A 238 9.27 21.64 -10.72
CA SER A 238 7.82 21.41 -10.81
C SER A 238 7.33 20.48 -9.68
N MET A 239 6.02 20.45 -9.42
CA MET A 239 5.49 19.49 -8.44
C MET A 239 5.65 18.03 -8.90
N GLU A 240 5.53 17.77 -10.21
CA GLU A 240 5.70 16.43 -10.78
C GLU A 240 7.15 15.94 -10.65
N ASP A 241 8.13 16.82 -10.90
CA ASP A 241 9.55 16.48 -10.78
C ASP A 241 10.03 16.43 -9.32
N LEU A 242 9.39 17.19 -8.43
CA LEU A 242 9.70 17.18 -6.99
C LEU A 242 9.15 15.93 -6.29
N GLY A 243 7.92 15.55 -6.62
CA GLY A 243 7.17 14.57 -5.83
C GLY A 243 6.00 13.94 -6.57
N GLY A 244 6.05 13.85 -7.90
CA GLY A 244 5.05 13.13 -8.68
C GLY A 244 5.14 11.61 -8.54
N ALA A 245 4.16 10.90 -9.09
CA ALA A 245 4.07 9.44 -9.03
C ALA A 245 5.36 8.73 -9.48
N ARG A 246 6.01 9.21 -10.54
CA ARG A 246 7.26 8.62 -11.07
C ARG A 246 8.43 8.77 -10.09
N VAL A 247 8.54 9.91 -9.41
CA VAL A 247 9.59 10.13 -8.40
C VAL A 247 9.41 9.13 -7.26
N HIS A 248 8.19 8.99 -6.77
CA HIS A 248 7.91 8.14 -5.60
C HIS A 248 7.89 6.64 -5.89
N CYS A 249 7.48 6.22 -7.09
CA CYS A 249 7.43 4.80 -7.45
C CYS A 249 8.71 4.27 -8.09
N ARG A 250 9.69 5.14 -8.41
CA ARG A 250 10.94 4.73 -9.09
C ARG A 250 12.20 5.13 -8.35
N THR A 251 12.17 6.21 -7.57
CA THR A 251 13.36 6.78 -6.95
C THR A 251 13.29 6.77 -5.43
N SER A 252 12.29 7.40 -4.81
CA SER A 252 12.24 7.49 -3.34
C SER A 252 11.63 6.27 -2.66
N GLY A 253 10.88 5.45 -3.40
CA GLY A 253 10.28 4.22 -2.89
C GLY A 253 9.11 4.44 -1.93
N VAL A 254 8.54 5.64 -1.83
CA VAL A 254 7.33 5.90 -1.03
C VAL A 254 6.10 5.33 -1.73
N GLY A 255 5.93 5.61 -3.02
CA GLY A 255 4.82 5.10 -3.83
C GLY A 255 4.97 3.61 -4.12
N ASP A 256 3.86 2.88 -4.14
CA ASP A 256 3.84 1.43 -4.37
C ASP A 256 3.49 1.07 -5.82
N LEU A 257 2.60 1.83 -6.45
CA LEU A 257 2.12 1.52 -7.80
C LEU A 257 1.81 2.79 -8.59
N GLU A 258 2.28 2.86 -9.84
CA GLU A 258 1.85 3.88 -10.79
C GLU A 258 0.62 3.39 -11.54
N VAL A 259 -0.45 4.18 -11.54
CA VAL A 259 -1.70 3.92 -12.26
C VAL A 259 -2.03 5.10 -13.18
N ALA A 260 -2.80 4.87 -14.23
CA ALA A 260 -3.05 5.86 -15.28
C ALA A 260 -4.09 6.91 -14.86
N ASP A 261 -5.12 6.51 -14.12
CA ASP A 261 -6.24 7.38 -13.74
C ASP A 261 -6.92 6.93 -12.42
N ASP A 262 -7.92 7.69 -12.00
CA ASP A 262 -8.70 7.42 -10.79
C ASP A 262 -9.38 6.04 -10.80
N ARG A 263 -9.84 5.57 -11.97
CA ARG A 263 -10.56 4.29 -12.08
C ARG A 263 -9.59 3.12 -11.88
N GLU A 264 -8.46 3.14 -12.56
CA GLU A 264 -7.40 2.14 -12.37
C GLU A 264 -6.87 2.16 -10.94
N CYS A 265 -6.74 3.35 -10.33
CA CYS A 265 -6.35 3.49 -8.93
C CYS A 265 -7.32 2.77 -7.99
N ILE A 266 -8.63 3.00 -8.16
CA ILE A 266 -9.67 2.39 -7.33
C ILE A 266 -9.70 0.87 -7.52
N GLU A 267 -9.59 0.37 -8.76
CA GLU A 267 -9.53 -1.07 -9.02
C GLU A 267 -8.26 -1.72 -8.43
N ALA A 268 -7.13 -1.00 -8.43
CA ALA A 268 -5.92 -1.46 -7.74
C ALA A 268 -6.12 -1.53 -6.22
N VAL A 269 -6.85 -0.58 -5.62
CA VAL A 269 -7.20 -0.62 -4.18
C VAL A 269 -8.08 -1.84 -3.86
N LYS A 270 -9.13 -2.10 -4.65
CA LYS A 270 -9.99 -3.30 -4.49
C LYS A 270 -9.19 -4.59 -4.62
N THR A 271 -8.38 -4.67 -5.68
CA THR A 271 -7.52 -5.83 -5.95
C THR A 271 -6.56 -6.07 -4.80
N TYR A 272 -5.88 -5.02 -4.30
CA TYR A 272 -5.01 -5.10 -3.14
C TYR A 272 -5.76 -5.64 -1.91
N LEU A 273 -6.89 -5.02 -1.53
CA LEU A 273 -7.67 -5.43 -0.36
C LEU A 273 -8.21 -6.86 -0.46
N SER A 274 -8.41 -7.38 -1.68
CA SER A 274 -8.83 -8.78 -1.91
C SER A 274 -7.83 -9.81 -1.37
N PHE A 275 -6.56 -9.44 -1.14
CA PHE A 275 -5.53 -10.33 -0.58
C PHE A 275 -5.45 -10.25 0.96
N PHE A 276 -5.95 -9.19 1.57
CA PHE A 276 -5.77 -8.92 2.99
C PHE A 276 -7.02 -9.29 3.80
N PRO A 277 -6.86 -9.79 5.04
CA PRO A 277 -7.96 -9.85 6.00
C PRO A 277 -8.42 -8.43 6.36
N PRO A 278 -9.61 -8.25 6.97
CA PRO A 278 -10.04 -6.94 7.46
C PRO A 278 -9.16 -6.41 8.60
N ASN A 279 -8.47 -7.30 9.33
CA ASN A 279 -7.57 -6.96 10.44
C ASN A 279 -6.62 -8.13 10.75
N CYS A 280 -5.62 -7.89 11.60
CA CYS A 280 -4.57 -8.86 11.95
C CYS A 280 -5.02 -10.06 12.81
N GLU A 281 -6.25 -10.08 13.32
CA GLU A 281 -6.79 -11.20 14.10
C GLU A 281 -7.51 -12.24 13.21
N GLN A 282 -7.69 -11.92 11.93
CA GLN A 282 -8.37 -12.79 10.96
C GLN A 282 -7.42 -13.34 9.91
N ARG A 283 -7.82 -14.44 9.25
CA ARG A 283 -7.05 -15.04 8.16
C ARG A 283 -7.33 -14.32 6.85
N PRO A 284 -6.33 -14.23 5.95
CA PRO A 284 -6.56 -13.76 4.58
C PRO A 284 -7.69 -14.54 3.88
N PRO A 285 -8.50 -13.88 3.03
CA PRO A 285 -9.63 -14.51 2.35
C PRO A 285 -9.15 -15.49 1.26
N VAL A 286 -9.62 -16.73 1.31
CA VAL A 286 -9.34 -17.74 0.27
C VAL A 286 -10.34 -17.58 -0.87
N ARG A 287 -9.86 -17.46 -2.11
CA ARG A 287 -10.68 -17.35 -3.33
C ARG A 287 -10.91 -18.75 -3.91
N GLU A 288 -12.12 -19.07 -4.37
CA GLU A 288 -12.30 -20.28 -5.18
C GLU A 288 -11.52 -20.16 -6.50
N THR A 289 -10.91 -21.25 -6.95
CA THR A 289 -10.19 -21.29 -8.24
C THR A 289 -10.44 -22.62 -8.93
N SER A 290 -10.45 -22.58 -10.26
CA SER A 290 -10.46 -23.77 -11.12
C SER A 290 -9.06 -24.22 -11.53
N ASP A 291 -8.00 -23.46 -11.20
CA ASP A 291 -6.61 -23.84 -11.52
C ASP A 291 -6.18 -25.02 -10.63
N PRO A 292 -5.93 -26.21 -11.20
CA PRO A 292 -5.63 -27.40 -10.40
C PRO A 292 -4.41 -27.20 -9.50
N ASP A 293 -4.52 -27.70 -8.26
CA ASP A 293 -3.41 -27.65 -7.30
C ASP A 293 -2.19 -28.45 -7.76
N ASP A 294 -2.43 -29.51 -8.52
CA ASP A 294 -1.44 -30.44 -9.05
C ASP A 294 -0.93 -30.06 -10.44
N ARG A 295 -1.30 -28.88 -10.96
CA ARG A 295 -0.80 -28.38 -12.23
C ARG A 295 0.73 -28.30 -12.20
N MET A 296 1.34 -29.02 -13.13
CA MET A 296 2.76 -28.94 -13.45
C MET A 296 2.96 -28.17 -14.76
N SER A 297 4.12 -27.52 -14.92
CA SER A 297 4.42 -26.76 -16.15
C SER A 297 5.77 -27.15 -16.74
N GLU A 298 5.75 -27.72 -17.94
CA GLU A 298 6.96 -28.04 -18.74
C GLU A 298 7.82 -26.80 -19.01
N ARG A 299 7.20 -25.60 -19.12
CA ARG A 299 7.91 -24.34 -19.39
C ARG A 299 8.94 -24.02 -18.30
N LEU A 300 8.77 -24.53 -17.08
CA LEU A 300 9.72 -24.35 -15.98
C LEU A 300 11.11 -24.94 -16.27
N LEU A 301 11.21 -25.94 -17.16
CA LEU A 301 12.48 -26.53 -17.58
C LEU A 301 13.30 -25.62 -18.50
N ASP A 302 12.64 -24.68 -19.20
CA ASP A 302 13.26 -23.84 -20.24
C ASP A 302 13.60 -22.42 -19.75
N ILE A 303 13.00 -21.98 -18.65
CA ILE A 303 13.14 -20.59 -18.16
C ILE A 303 14.56 -20.29 -17.69
N VAL A 304 15.17 -21.19 -16.92
CA VAL A 304 16.49 -20.98 -16.33
C VAL A 304 17.56 -21.41 -17.34
N PRO A 305 18.41 -20.50 -17.86
CA PRO A 305 19.43 -20.85 -18.81
C PRO A 305 20.53 -21.69 -18.15
N GLU A 306 21.06 -22.65 -18.91
CA GLU A 306 22.21 -23.48 -18.52
C GLU A 306 23.43 -22.64 -18.11
N SER A 307 23.71 -21.57 -18.85
CA SER A 307 24.77 -20.63 -18.47
C SER A 307 24.33 -19.73 -17.33
N SER A 308 25.03 -19.81 -16.18
CA SER A 308 24.79 -18.97 -15.01
C SER A 308 25.01 -17.46 -15.24
N ARG A 309 25.73 -17.10 -16.32
CA ARG A 309 25.97 -15.72 -16.79
C ARG A 309 24.78 -15.13 -17.55
N ARG A 310 23.90 -15.97 -18.11
CA ARG A 310 22.72 -15.51 -18.85
C ARG A 310 21.58 -15.26 -17.86
N PRO A 311 21.03 -14.03 -17.81
CA PRO A 311 19.87 -13.74 -16.99
C PRO A 311 18.59 -14.27 -17.65
N TYR A 312 17.54 -14.42 -16.84
CA TYR A 312 16.16 -14.68 -17.26
C TYR A 312 15.20 -13.79 -16.47
N ASP A 313 13.95 -13.74 -16.89
CA ASP A 313 12.90 -12.99 -16.20
C ASP A 313 12.20 -13.85 -15.16
N MET A 314 12.37 -13.53 -13.87
CA MET A 314 11.72 -14.27 -12.79
C MET A 314 10.19 -14.20 -12.83
N TYR A 315 9.61 -13.19 -13.51
CA TYR A 315 8.16 -13.14 -13.73
C TYR A 315 7.65 -14.29 -14.62
N GLU A 316 8.47 -14.80 -15.55
CA GLU A 316 8.09 -15.96 -16.36
C GLU A 316 7.90 -17.19 -15.47
N LEU A 317 8.73 -17.38 -14.45
CA LEU A 317 8.58 -18.45 -13.47
C LEU A 317 7.34 -18.22 -12.58
N ILE A 318 7.18 -16.99 -12.04
CA ILE A 318 6.04 -16.66 -11.17
C ILE A 318 4.71 -16.95 -11.87
N GLY A 319 4.54 -16.50 -13.13
CA GLY A 319 3.32 -16.73 -13.90
C GLY A 319 3.00 -18.20 -14.15
N GLU A 320 4.01 -19.09 -14.18
CA GLU A 320 3.77 -20.52 -14.33
C GLU A 320 3.29 -21.20 -13.04
N ILE A 321 3.58 -20.64 -11.86
CA ILE A 321 3.33 -21.32 -10.59
C ILE A 321 2.14 -20.77 -9.79
N VAL A 322 1.77 -19.51 -10.00
CA VAL A 322 0.62 -18.88 -9.32
C VAL A 322 -0.70 -19.24 -10.00
N ASP A 323 -1.81 -19.11 -9.27
CA ASP A 323 -3.16 -19.36 -9.80
C ASP A 323 -3.42 -18.51 -11.03
N ASP A 324 -3.82 -19.15 -12.13
CA ASP A 324 -4.22 -18.52 -13.40
C ASP A 324 -3.12 -17.64 -14.03
N GLY A 325 -1.88 -17.71 -13.53
CA GLY A 325 -0.78 -16.82 -13.88
C GLY A 325 -0.95 -15.37 -13.38
N GLU A 326 -1.89 -15.12 -12.47
CA GLU A 326 -2.22 -13.79 -11.96
C GLU A 326 -1.40 -13.42 -10.72
N TYR A 327 -0.83 -12.21 -10.73
CA TYR A 327 -0.15 -11.60 -9.59
C TYR A 327 -0.37 -10.09 -9.57
N PHE A 328 -0.27 -9.50 -8.39
CA PHE A 328 -0.40 -8.07 -8.13
C PHE A 328 0.92 -7.52 -7.59
N ASP A 329 1.61 -6.72 -8.39
CA ASP A 329 2.93 -6.19 -8.04
C ASP A 329 2.87 -5.09 -6.96
N ILE A 330 3.83 -5.13 -6.04
CA ILE A 330 4.13 -4.05 -5.10
C ILE A 330 5.51 -3.48 -5.46
N LYS A 331 5.57 -2.17 -5.74
CA LYS A 331 6.79 -1.45 -6.16
C LYS A 331 7.48 -2.06 -7.40
N PRO A 332 6.79 -2.36 -8.52
CA PRO A 332 7.41 -2.99 -9.69
C PRO A 332 8.50 -2.14 -10.35
N LYS A 333 8.47 -0.81 -10.14
CA LYS A 333 9.40 0.15 -10.77
C LYS A 333 10.51 0.66 -9.84
N PHE A 334 10.49 0.30 -8.55
CA PHE A 334 11.52 0.63 -7.56
C PHE A 334 12.30 -0.63 -7.15
N ALA A 335 13.62 -0.48 -6.98
CA ALA A 335 14.54 -1.55 -6.60
C ALA A 335 14.32 -2.86 -7.40
N ARG A 336 14.43 -2.76 -8.73
CA ARG A 336 14.00 -3.80 -9.68
C ARG A 336 14.83 -5.09 -9.64
N THR A 337 15.88 -5.15 -8.83
CA THR A 337 16.67 -6.38 -8.58
C THR A 337 15.93 -7.39 -7.71
N ILE A 338 14.85 -6.97 -7.03
CA ILE A 338 13.95 -7.84 -6.27
C ILE A 338 12.49 -7.57 -6.65
N ILE A 339 11.71 -8.63 -6.76
CA ILE A 339 10.26 -8.63 -6.98
C ILE A 339 9.58 -8.83 -5.63
N THR A 340 8.54 -8.05 -5.41
CA THR A 340 7.58 -8.24 -4.32
C THR A 340 6.19 -8.16 -4.93
N CYS A 341 5.43 -9.24 -4.90
CA CYS A 341 4.07 -9.27 -5.43
C CYS A 341 3.17 -10.13 -4.56
N LEU A 342 1.87 -9.89 -4.64
CA LEU A 342 0.83 -10.73 -4.05
C LEU A 342 0.30 -11.66 -5.15
N ALA A 343 0.06 -12.91 -4.81
CA ALA A 343 -0.53 -13.88 -5.71
C ALA A 343 -1.42 -14.85 -4.94
N ARG A 344 -1.99 -15.84 -5.63
CA ARG A 344 -2.71 -16.94 -4.98
C ARG A 344 -2.13 -18.29 -5.38
N PHE A 345 -2.20 -19.24 -4.44
CA PHE A 345 -1.87 -20.65 -4.65
C PHE A 345 -3.01 -21.50 -4.10
N GLY A 346 -3.77 -22.14 -4.99
CA GLY A 346 -4.98 -22.89 -4.63
C GLY A 346 -5.99 -22.00 -3.89
N GLY A 347 -6.13 -20.74 -4.32
CA GLY A 347 -7.01 -19.74 -3.73
C GLY A 347 -6.44 -18.95 -2.56
N MET A 348 -5.37 -19.42 -1.92
CA MET A 348 -4.80 -18.79 -0.73
C MET A 348 -3.93 -17.58 -1.10
N PRO A 349 -4.17 -16.38 -0.54
CA PRO A 349 -3.28 -15.23 -0.70
C PRO A 349 -1.86 -15.53 -0.23
N VAL A 350 -0.86 -15.14 -1.01
CA VAL A 350 0.57 -15.34 -0.72
C VAL A 350 1.35 -14.10 -1.15
N GLY A 351 2.30 -13.68 -0.33
CA GLY A 351 3.33 -12.71 -0.71
C GLY A 351 4.55 -13.41 -1.28
N ILE A 352 5.00 -13.01 -2.46
CA ILE A 352 6.20 -13.55 -3.12
C ILE A 352 7.34 -12.55 -2.99
N VAL A 353 8.50 -13.03 -2.53
CA VAL A 353 9.77 -12.28 -2.53
C VAL A 353 10.76 -13.02 -3.41
N ALA A 354 11.12 -12.44 -4.55
CA ALA A 354 11.92 -13.15 -5.55
C ALA A 354 13.04 -12.28 -6.11
N SER A 355 14.25 -12.81 -6.19
CA SER A 355 15.35 -12.12 -6.88
C SER A 355 15.06 -12.04 -8.38
N GLN A 356 15.49 -10.96 -9.05
CA GLN A 356 15.26 -10.75 -10.48
C GLN A 356 16.58 -10.76 -11.26
N PRO A 357 17.02 -11.93 -11.80
CA PRO A 357 18.28 -12.06 -12.53
C PRO A 357 18.41 -11.10 -13.73
N LYS A 358 17.30 -10.74 -14.40
CA LYS A 358 17.26 -9.75 -15.50
C LYS A 358 17.67 -8.33 -15.09
N ARG A 359 17.84 -8.08 -13.80
CA ARG A 359 18.21 -6.77 -13.24
C ARG A 359 19.44 -6.97 -12.36
N LEU A 360 20.60 -6.58 -12.89
CA LEU A 360 21.89 -6.68 -12.20
C LEU A 360 22.18 -8.08 -11.62
N GLY A 361 21.70 -9.14 -12.28
CA GLY A 361 21.90 -10.52 -11.82
C GLY A 361 21.13 -10.89 -10.55
N GLY A 362 20.12 -10.11 -10.14
CA GLY A 362 19.35 -10.37 -8.91
C GLY A 362 20.07 -9.97 -7.62
N ILE A 363 21.10 -9.12 -7.73
CA ILE A 363 21.90 -8.66 -6.59
C ILE A 363 21.10 -7.75 -5.65
N LEU A 364 21.36 -7.86 -4.34
CA LEU A 364 20.68 -7.02 -3.35
C LEU A 364 21.44 -5.72 -3.09
N GLU A 365 20.71 -4.62 -3.09
CA GLU A 365 21.14 -3.24 -2.86
C GLU A 365 20.42 -2.65 -1.63
N ASN A 366 20.75 -1.40 -1.26
CA ASN A 366 20.12 -0.69 -0.14
C ASN A 366 18.59 -0.65 -0.30
N ASP A 367 18.14 -0.24 -1.48
CA ASP A 367 16.72 -0.06 -1.81
C ASP A 367 15.96 -1.39 -1.91
N SER A 368 16.59 -2.45 -2.45
CA SER A 368 15.93 -3.76 -2.53
C SER A 368 15.78 -4.40 -1.15
N ALA A 369 16.75 -4.16 -0.25
CA ALA A 369 16.65 -4.61 1.13
C ALA A 369 15.51 -3.91 1.88
N ASP A 370 15.36 -2.59 1.71
CA ASP A 370 14.23 -1.83 2.29
C ASP A 370 12.88 -2.29 1.71
N LYS A 371 12.80 -2.45 0.38
CA LYS A 371 11.60 -2.94 -0.33
C LYS A 371 11.16 -4.31 0.22
N ALA A 372 12.06 -5.29 0.25
CA ALA A 372 11.73 -6.63 0.71
C ALA A 372 11.42 -6.67 2.21
N ALA A 373 12.17 -5.94 3.05
CA ALA A 373 11.93 -5.91 4.49
C ALA A 373 10.54 -5.34 4.82
N ARG A 374 10.12 -4.25 4.16
CA ARG A 374 8.78 -3.68 4.34
C ARG A 374 7.71 -4.68 3.92
N PHE A 375 7.85 -5.31 2.76
CA PHE A 375 6.87 -6.27 2.23
C PHE A 375 6.74 -7.52 3.12
N VAL A 376 7.84 -8.05 3.64
CA VAL A 376 7.83 -9.18 4.59
C VAL A 376 7.10 -8.80 5.88
N ASN A 377 7.39 -7.63 6.47
CA ASN A 377 6.69 -7.17 7.68
C ASN A 377 5.18 -6.96 7.42
N LEU A 378 4.81 -6.46 6.24
CA LEU A 378 3.42 -6.27 5.84
C LEU A 378 2.67 -7.60 5.77
N CYS A 379 3.24 -8.59 5.08
CA CYS A 379 2.62 -9.91 4.96
C CYS A 379 2.50 -10.59 6.33
N ASP A 380 3.54 -10.50 7.16
CA ASP A 380 3.56 -11.07 8.51
C ASP A 380 2.48 -10.47 9.41
N ALA A 381 2.33 -9.13 9.39
CA ALA A 381 1.35 -8.42 10.21
C ALA A 381 -0.10 -8.83 9.91
N PHE A 382 -0.39 -9.21 8.67
CA PHE A 382 -1.74 -9.57 8.21
C PHE A 382 -1.91 -11.07 7.93
N GLY A 383 -0.99 -11.92 8.42
CA GLY A 383 -1.14 -13.36 8.33
C GLY A 383 -1.03 -13.93 6.91
N ILE A 384 -0.42 -13.19 5.97
CA ILE A 384 -0.21 -13.63 4.58
C ILE A 384 1.07 -14.47 4.52
N PRO A 385 1.00 -15.76 4.11
CA PRO A 385 2.16 -16.60 3.87
C PRO A 385 3.16 -15.98 2.89
N LEU A 386 4.44 -16.34 3.05
CA LEU A 386 5.53 -15.87 2.20
C LEU A 386 6.14 -17.01 1.38
N VAL A 387 6.35 -16.77 0.09
CA VAL A 387 7.13 -17.64 -0.81
C VAL A 387 8.37 -16.92 -1.28
N PHE A 388 9.54 -17.52 -1.08
CA PHE A 388 10.83 -17.00 -1.50
C PHE A 388 11.35 -17.76 -2.71
N LEU A 389 11.70 -17.05 -3.78
CA LEU A 389 12.33 -17.62 -4.98
C LEU A 389 13.76 -17.09 -5.11
N GLN A 390 14.74 -17.97 -4.90
CA GLN A 390 16.15 -17.56 -4.81
C GLN A 390 16.91 -17.78 -6.13
N ASP A 391 17.38 -16.68 -6.72
CA ASP A 391 18.52 -16.64 -7.66
C ASP A 391 19.34 -15.37 -7.37
N VAL A 392 19.96 -15.37 -6.19
CA VAL A 392 20.65 -14.24 -5.57
C VAL A 392 22.15 -14.51 -5.45
N PRO A 393 23.02 -13.68 -6.08
CA PRO A 393 24.47 -13.82 -5.98
C PRO A 393 25.04 -13.20 -4.70
N GLY A 394 24.21 -12.52 -3.90
CA GLY A 394 24.59 -11.83 -2.66
C GLY A 394 24.18 -10.36 -2.66
N PHE A 395 24.89 -9.56 -1.86
CA PHE A 395 24.74 -8.11 -1.81
C PHE A 395 25.74 -7.41 -2.72
N MET A 396 25.36 -6.22 -3.19
CA MET A 396 26.24 -5.31 -3.92
C MET A 396 27.45 -4.97 -3.05
N VAL A 397 28.63 -4.97 -3.67
CA VAL A 397 29.90 -4.58 -3.03
C VAL A 397 30.39 -3.28 -3.65
N GLY A 398 30.88 -2.35 -2.83
CA GLY A 398 31.52 -1.12 -3.29
C GLY A 398 31.33 0.04 -2.33
N SER A 399 32.25 1.01 -2.37
CA SER A 399 32.25 2.14 -1.43
C SER A 399 30.94 2.95 -1.43
N LYS A 400 30.26 3.07 -2.58
CA LYS A 400 28.99 3.80 -2.69
C LYS A 400 27.89 3.17 -1.82
N VAL A 401 27.70 1.86 -1.90
CA VAL A 401 26.66 1.15 -1.11
C VAL A 401 27.06 1.06 0.35
N GLU A 402 28.36 0.93 0.65
CA GLU A 402 28.88 0.98 2.02
C GLU A 402 28.63 2.34 2.68
N HIS A 403 28.96 3.45 2.01
CA HIS A 403 28.71 4.80 2.53
C HIS A 403 27.21 5.12 2.64
N ALA A 404 26.37 4.54 1.77
CA ALA A 404 24.92 4.61 1.90
C ALA A 404 24.37 3.73 3.05
N GLY A 405 25.20 2.86 3.63
CA GLY A 405 24.86 2.03 4.78
C GLY A 405 24.25 0.67 4.41
N ILE A 406 24.77 -0.03 3.40
CA ILE A 406 24.22 -1.33 2.97
C ILE A 406 24.06 -2.33 4.13
N ILE A 407 24.95 -2.29 5.13
CA ILE A 407 24.87 -3.13 6.33
C ILE A 407 23.55 -2.92 7.10
N ARG A 408 23.18 -1.66 7.41
CA ARG A 408 21.94 -1.37 8.16
C ARG A 408 20.69 -1.64 7.32
N HIS A 409 20.76 -1.41 6.00
CA HIS A 409 19.68 -1.76 5.07
C HIS A 409 19.48 -3.28 4.94
N GLY A 410 20.55 -4.04 4.69
CA GLY A 410 20.50 -5.51 4.66
C GLY A 410 20.05 -6.12 5.99
N ALA A 411 20.43 -5.51 7.11
CA ALA A 411 19.99 -5.92 8.44
C ALA A 411 18.48 -5.78 8.65
N LYS A 412 17.79 -4.86 7.97
CA LYS A 412 16.32 -4.77 7.99
C LYS A 412 15.67 -6.02 7.42
N MET A 413 16.23 -6.55 6.32
CA MET A 413 15.72 -7.75 5.67
C MET A 413 15.97 -9.00 6.53
N LEU A 414 17.19 -9.13 7.10
CA LEU A 414 17.50 -10.15 8.12
C LEU A 414 16.49 -10.10 9.27
N TYR A 415 16.27 -8.91 9.81
CA TYR A 415 15.37 -8.70 10.93
C TYR A 415 13.91 -9.05 10.59
N ALA A 416 13.41 -8.59 9.44
CA ALA A 416 12.04 -8.86 8.97
C ALA A 416 11.76 -10.36 8.76
N ILE A 417 12.71 -11.10 8.21
CA ILE A 417 12.52 -12.52 7.91
C ILE A 417 12.69 -13.38 9.15
N SER A 418 13.63 -13.03 10.03
CA SER A 418 13.86 -13.74 11.30
C SER A 418 12.67 -13.63 12.25
N ARG A 419 11.99 -12.47 12.25
CA ARG A 419 10.85 -12.23 13.15
C ARG A 419 9.55 -12.81 12.61
N ALA A 420 9.39 -12.90 11.28
CA ALA A 420 8.17 -13.35 10.65
C ALA A 420 7.77 -14.75 11.14
N THR A 421 6.51 -14.89 11.53
CA THR A 421 5.90 -16.10 12.09
C THR A 421 4.85 -16.72 11.18
N VAL A 422 4.43 -16.02 10.12
CA VAL A 422 3.63 -16.60 9.03
C VAL A 422 4.32 -17.82 8.41
N PRO A 423 3.56 -18.66 7.67
CA PRO A 423 4.17 -19.71 6.86
C PRO A 423 5.18 -19.14 5.86
N LYS A 424 6.34 -19.78 5.75
CA LYS A 424 7.43 -19.38 4.84
C LYS A 424 7.89 -20.59 4.03
N ILE A 425 7.75 -20.51 2.72
CA ILE A 425 8.21 -21.53 1.78
C ILE A 425 9.37 -20.97 0.97
N THR A 426 10.45 -21.71 0.81
CA THR A 426 11.62 -21.30 0.04
C THR A 426 11.86 -22.28 -1.10
N VAL A 427 12.01 -21.74 -2.31
CA VAL A 427 12.45 -22.47 -3.50
C VAL A 427 13.77 -21.86 -3.96
N VAL A 428 14.86 -22.62 -3.86
CA VAL A 428 16.15 -22.23 -4.42
C VAL A 428 16.18 -22.61 -5.89
N VAL A 429 16.05 -21.61 -6.77
CA VAL A 429 15.96 -21.82 -8.22
C VAL A 429 17.35 -22.01 -8.83
N ARG A 430 18.29 -21.13 -8.48
CA ARG A 430 19.67 -21.19 -8.96
C ARG A 430 20.65 -20.67 -7.92
N LYS A 431 21.08 -19.41 -7.95
CA LYS A 431 22.10 -18.91 -7.01
C LYS A 431 21.51 -18.65 -5.63
N ALA A 432 22.19 -19.10 -4.58
CA ALA A 432 21.86 -18.77 -3.20
C ALA A 432 23.16 -18.58 -2.41
N TYR A 433 23.78 -17.40 -2.56
CA TYR A 433 25.12 -17.17 -2.03
C TYR A 433 25.15 -16.28 -0.79
N GLY A 434 26.01 -16.67 0.17
CA GLY A 434 26.42 -15.87 1.30
C GLY A 434 25.24 -15.21 2.03
N ALA A 435 25.33 -13.91 2.27
CA ALA A 435 24.27 -13.15 2.92
C ALA A 435 22.96 -13.11 2.12
N GLY A 436 22.99 -13.32 0.79
CA GLY A 436 21.80 -13.43 -0.05
C GLY A 436 20.93 -14.63 0.34
N TYR A 437 21.54 -15.80 0.58
CA TYR A 437 20.83 -16.99 1.07
C TYR A 437 20.14 -16.74 2.42
N TYR A 438 20.80 -15.99 3.30
CA TYR A 438 20.25 -15.65 4.62
C TYR A 438 18.99 -14.78 4.51
N VAL A 439 19.09 -13.67 3.79
CA VAL A 439 18.00 -12.71 3.66
C VAL A 439 16.94 -13.13 2.64
N MET A 440 17.08 -14.28 1.99
CA MET A 440 16.03 -14.86 1.16
C MET A 440 15.38 -16.09 1.82
N ASN A 441 15.45 -16.17 3.17
CA ASN A 441 14.83 -17.21 3.99
C ASN A 441 15.48 -18.61 3.84
N GLY A 442 16.80 -18.67 4.02
CA GLY A 442 17.53 -19.94 4.18
C GLY A 442 17.16 -20.71 5.47
N LYS A 443 17.69 -21.93 5.65
CA LYS A 443 17.28 -22.87 6.72
C LYS A 443 17.22 -22.28 8.14
N ALA A 444 18.18 -21.43 8.51
CA ALA A 444 18.24 -20.83 9.84
C ALA A 444 17.08 -19.85 10.15
N TYR A 445 16.32 -19.45 9.12
CA TYR A 445 15.25 -18.47 9.22
C TYR A 445 13.86 -19.12 9.30
N GLU A 446 13.81 -20.41 9.67
CA GLU A 446 12.59 -21.18 9.91
C GLU A 446 11.62 -21.23 8.70
N PRO A 447 12.10 -21.58 7.48
CA PRO A 447 11.19 -22.02 6.44
C PRO A 447 10.42 -23.25 6.92
N ASP A 448 9.11 -23.29 6.67
CA ASP A 448 8.28 -24.48 6.88
C ASP A 448 8.55 -25.55 5.80
N LEU A 449 9.04 -25.11 4.64
CA LEU A 449 9.53 -25.95 3.57
C LEU A 449 10.64 -25.20 2.81
N ILE A 450 11.78 -25.83 2.62
CA ILE A 450 12.87 -25.34 1.79
C ILE A 450 13.29 -26.41 0.79
N VAL A 451 13.05 -26.16 -0.49
CA VAL A 451 13.39 -27.06 -1.59
C VAL A 451 14.31 -26.37 -2.58
N ALA A 452 15.03 -27.17 -3.35
CA ALA A 452 15.93 -26.69 -4.39
C ALA A 452 15.56 -27.29 -5.75
N TRP A 453 15.80 -26.55 -6.82
CA TRP A 453 15.89 -27.12 -8.16
C TRP A 453 17.25 -27.80 -8.36
N PRO A 454 17.40 -28.69 -9.36
CA PRO A 454 18.71 -29.30 -9.67
C PRO A 454 19.78 -28.28 -10.07
N SER A 455 19.36 -27.09 -10.55
CA SER A 455 20.23 -25.96 -10.89
C SER A 455 20.66 -25.11 -9.70
N ALA A 456 20.19 -25.42 -8.49
CA ALA A 456 20.50 -24.63 -7.30
C ALA A 456 21.99 -24.71 -6.94
N GLU A 457 22.56 -23.62 -6.46
CA GLU A 457 23.93 -23.52 -6.00
C GLU A 457 23.92 -22.77 -4.66
N ILE A 458 24.07 -23.50 -3.56
CA ILE A 458 24.05 -22.95 -2.19
C ILE A 458 25.49 -22.91 -1.66
N SER A 459 26.03 -21.71 -1.44
CA SER A 459 27.45 -21.55 -1.08
C SER A 459 27.72 -20.18 -0.43
N VAL A 460 28.94 -19.97 0.06
CA VAL A 460 29.40 -18.64 0.51
C VAL A 460 29.57 -17.69 -0.70
N MET A 461 30.03 -18.22 -1.83
CA MET A 461 30.20 -17.49 -3.09
C MET A 461 30.14 -18.46 -4.28
N GLY A 462 29.89 -17.93 -5.48
CA GLY A 462 29.89 -18.73 -6.71
C GLY A 462 31.29 -19.20 -7.13
N ALA A 463 31.33 -20.23 -7.98
CA ALA A 463 32.58 -20.87 -8.41
C ALA A 463 33.60 -19.90 -9.02
N GLU A 464 33.15 -19.00 -9.91
CA GLU A 464 34.04 -17.99 -10.51
C GLU A 464 34.65 -17.04 -9.47
N GLY A 465 33.85 -16.63 -8.47
CA GLY A 465 34.33 -15.78 -7.38
C GLY A 465 35.38 -16.50 -6.53
N ALA A 466 35.13 -17.77 -6.18
CA ALA A 466 36.05 -18.59 -5.41
C ALA A 466 37.39 -18.78 -6.14
N VAL A 467 37.35 -19.13 -7.43
CA VAL A 467 38.57 -19.35 -8.23
C VAL A 467 39.36 -18.06 -8.44
N ASN A 468 38.70 -16.93 -8.70
CA ASN A 468 39.38 -15.65 -8.92
C ASN A 468 40.05 -15.05 -7.67
N ILE A 469 39.59 -15.44 -6.48
CA ILE A 469 40.13 -14.96 -5.19
C ILE A 469 41.15 -15.96 -4.64
N ILE A 470 40.77 -17.23 -4.54
CA ILE A 470 41.56 -18.27 -3.86
C ILE A 470 42.54 -18.93 -4.84
N GLY A 471 42.12 -19.17 -6.08
CA GLY A 471 42.89 -19.89 -7.10
C GLY A 471 43.88 -19.03 -7.87
N ARG A 472 43.87 -17.71 -7.71
CA ARG A 472 44.65 -16.77 -8.55
C ARG A 472 46.13 -17.11 -8.60
N SER A 473 46.78 -17.26 -7.44
CA SER A 473 48.21 -17.54 -7.36
C SER A 473 48.58 -18.89 -7.97
N ALA A 474 47.72 -19.89 -7.81
CA ALA A 474 47.93 -21.22 -8.36
C ALA A 474 47.69 -21.27 -9.89
N ILE A 475 46.77 -20.46 -10.41
CA ILE A 475 46.54 -20.30 -11.85
C ILE A 475 47.71 -19.55 -12.50
N GLU A 476 48.17 -18.45 -11.91
CA GLU A 476 49.30 -17.66 -12.41
C GLU A 476 50.62 -18.44 -12.40
N ALA A 477 50.78 -19.37 -11.45
CA ALA A 477 51.96 -20.21 -11.33
C ALA A 477 51.89 -21.50 -12.18
N SER A 478 50.80 -21.75 -12.89
CA SER A 478 50.60 -22.97 -13.68
C SER A 478 51.19 -22.86 -15.08
N ASP A 479 51.71 -23.98 -15.59
CA ASP A 479 52.16 -24.11 -16.98
C ASP A 479 50.99 -24.04 -17.98
N ASP A 480 49.77 -24.35 -17.53
CA ASP A 480 48.52 -24.18 -18.29
C ASP A 480 47.45 -23.49 -17.40
N PRO A 481 47.43 -22.14 -17.37
CA PRO A 481 46.51 -21.38 -16.54
C PRO A 481 45.04 -21.63 -16.87
N GLU A 482 44.68 -21.82 -18.15
CA GLU A 482 43.29 -22.05 -18.57
C GLU A 482 42.79 -23.43 -18.12
N ALA A 483 43.58 -24.48 -18.35
CA ALA A 483 43.22 -25.82 -17.87
C ALA A 483 43.12 -25.89 -16.34
N THR A 484 44.04 -25.20 -15.64
CA THR A 484 44.03 -25.12 -14.17
C THR A 484 42.80 -24.39 -13.66
N ARG A 485 42.42 -23.28 -14.32
CA ARG A 485 41.24 -22.52 -13.99
C ARG A 485 39.96 -23.35 -14.17
N GLU A 486 39.81 -24.05 -15.29
CA GLU A 486 38.66 -24.92 -15.55
C GLU A 486 38.59 -26.09 -14.57
N ALA A 487 39.73 -26.72 -14.24
CA ALA A 487 39.79 -27.77 -13.23
C ALA A 487 39.33 -27.28 -11.85
N MET A 488 39.77 -26.09 -11.43
CA MET A 488 39.33 -25.48 -10.17
C MET A 488 37.85 -25.10 -10.19
N LEU A 489 37.34 -24.58 -11.32
CA LEU A 489 35.91 -24.27 -11.46
C LEU A 489 35.05 -25.53 -11.31
N ASN A 490 35.44 -26.62 -11.95
CA ASN A 490 34.74 -27.89 -11.84
C ASN A 490 34.80 -28.45 -10.41
N ALA A 491 35.95 -28.38 -9.75
CA ALA A 491 36.08 -28.79 -8.36
C ALA A 491 35.17 -27.98 -7.42
N VAL A 492 35.02 -26.67 -7.63
CA VAL A 492 34.09 -25.86 -6.83
C VAL A 492 32.63 -26.18 -7.18
N ARG A 493 32.30 -26.40 -8.46
CA ARG A 493 30.95 -26.82 -8.89
C ARG A 493 30.51 -28.12 -8.20
N GLU A 494 31.40 -29.10 -8.09
CA GLU A 494 31.15 -30.35 -7.37
C GLU A 494 30.89 -30.13 -5.86
N GLN A 495 31.44 -29.06 -5.27
CA GLN A 495 31.25 -28.74 -3.84
C GLN A 495 29.96 -27.96 -3.55
N ILE A 496 29.41 -27.26 -4.54
CA ILE A 496 28.20 -26.43 -4.40
C ILE A 496 26.94 -27.10 -4.97
N ASP A 497 27.05 -28.37 -5.33
CA ASP A 497 25.96 -29.25 -5.75
C ASP A 497 24.84 -29.29 -4.67
N PRO A 498 23.57 -29.02 -5.03
CA PRO A 498 22.47 -28.97 -4.06
C PRO A 498 22.21 -30.32 -3.38
N TYR A 499 22.58 -31.45 -3.99
CA TYR A 499 22.48 -32.77 -3.37
C TYR A 499 23.38 -32.92 -2.15
N ILE A 500 24.45 -32.11 -2.02
CA ILE A 500 25.27 -32.04 -0.81
C ILE A 500 24.46 -31.42 0.35
N ALA A 501 23.68 -30.38 0.09
CA ALA A 501 22.79 -29.81 1.11
C ALA A 501 21.67 -30.78 1.47
N ALA A 502 21.05 -31.42 0.48
CA ALA A 502 19.95 -32.36 0.66
C ALA A 502 20.34 -33.60 1.46
N ARG A 503 21.48 -34.25 1.14
CA ARG A 503 21.94 -35.44 1.88
C ARG A 503 22.27 -35.17 3.35
N ASN A 504 22.50 -33.90 3.71
CA ASN A 504 22.73 -33.44 5.07
C ASN A 504 21.46 -32.86 5.72
N ALA A 505 20.29 -33.00 5.08
CA ALA A 505 19.01 -32.45 5.54
C ALA A 505 19.04 -30.93 5.82
N LEU A 506 19.90 -30.19 5.11
CA LEU A 506 19.97 -28.72 5.20
C LEU A 506 18.88 -28.06 4.35
N ILE A 507 18.43 -28.76 3.32
CA ILE A 507 17.19 -28.50 2.58
C ILE A 507 16.33 -29.76 2.65
N ASP A 508 15.03 -29.61 2.44
CA ASP A 508 14.07 -30.70 2.63
C ASP A 508 13.98 -31.61 1.41
N ASP A 509 14.19 -31.09 0.20
CA ASP A 509 14.26 -31.89 -1.03
C ASP A 509 14.95 -31.16 -2.21
N VAL A 510 15.37 -31.92 -3.22
CA VAL A 510 15.69 -31.43 -4.57
C VAL A 510 14.58 -31.89 -5.51
N ILE A 511 13.75 -30.95 -5.97
CA ILE A 511 12.50 -31.24 -6.70
C ILE A 511 12.65 -31.10 -8.21
N ASP A 512 11.76 -31.72 -8.97
CA ASP A 512 11.59 -31.41 -10.39
C ASP A 512 11.08 -29.95 -10.53
N PRO A 513 11.66 -29.08 -11.38
CA PRO A 513 11.14 -27.73 -11.57
C PRO A 513 9.62 -27.70 -11.86
N ARG A 514 9.10 -28.69 -12.59
CA ARG A 514 7.70 -28.80 -12.98
C ARG A 514 6.74 -28.97 -11.80
N GLU A 515 7.19 -29.52 -10.67
CA GLU A 515 6.37 -29.72 -9.47
C GLU A 515 6.45 -28.56 -8.46
N THR A 516 7.04 -27.43 -8.83
CA THR A 516 7.19 -26.26 -7.94
C THR A 516 5.84 -25.80 -7.37
N ARG A 517 4.81 -25.62 -8.21
CA ARG A 517 3.46 -25.22 -7.79
C ARG A 517 2.84 -26.20 -6.78
N PRO A 518 2.69 -27.50 -7.09
CA PRO A 518 2.11 -28.44 -6.14
C PRO A 518 2.91 -28.55 -4.85
N THR A 519 4.24 -28.44 -4.93
CA THR A 519 5.11 -28.43 -3.74
C THR A 519 4.83 -27.24 -2.83
N ILE A 520 4.72 -26.03 -3.38
CA ILE A 520 4.34 -24.84 -2.62
C ILE A 520 2.97 -25.01 -1.98
N ILE A 521 1.95 -25.45 -2.74
CA ILE A 521 0.59 -25.66 -2.23
C ILE A 521 0.58 -26.67 -1.07
N ARG A 522 1.29 -27.79 -1.18
CA ARG A 522 1.42 -28.77 -0.10
C ARG A 522 2.04 -28.16 1.15
N GLY A 523 3.14 -27.41 1.00
CA GLY A 523 3.81 -26.71 2.10
C GLY A 523 2.90 -25.70 2.80
N LEU A 524 2.18 -24.87 2.03
CA LEU A 524 1.22 -23.90 2.55
C LEU A 524 0.07 -24.58 3.31
N ARG A 525 -0.47 -25.68 2.77
CA ARG A 525 -1.54 -26.46 3.43
C ARG A 525 -1.09 -27.09 4.73
N MET A 526 0.13 -27.63 4.77
CA MET A 526 0.73 -28.17 5.99
C MET A 526 0.88 -27.08 7.06
N ALA A 527 1.36 -25.90 6.65
CA ALA A 527 1.67 -24.79 7.57
C ALA A 527 0.47 -23.87 7.87
N LYS A 528 -0.73 -24.13 7.35
CA LYS A 528 -1.90 -23.24 7.46
C LYS A 528 -2.30 -22.85 8.89
N ASP A 529 -2.02 -23.72 9.85
CA ASP A 529 -2.35 -23.54 11.28
C ASP A 529 -1.08 -23.31 12.13
N LYS A 530 0.05 -22.98 11.49
CA LYS A 530 1.32 -22.69 12.14
C LYS A 530 1.14 -21.62 13.23
N ARG A 531 1.72 -21.90 14.40
CA ARG A 531 1.85 -20.94 15.50
C ARG A 531 3.28 -20.96 15.99
N VAL A 532 3.91 -19.79 16.04
CA VAL A 532 5.26 -19.62 16.55
C VAL A 532 5.25 -18.47 17.53
N ASP A 533 5.56 -18.78 18.79
CA ASP A 533 5.67 -17.77 19.83
C ASP A 533 7.06 -17.11 19.79
N ARG A 534 7.10 -15.80 20.02
CA ARG A 534 8.35 -15.04 20.20
C ARG A 534 8.41 -14.49 21.63
N PRO A 535 9.61 -14.24 22.19
CA PRO A 535 9.74 -13.65 23.51
C PRO A 535 8.97 -12.33 23.63
N TRP A 536 8.23 -12.16 24.73
CA TRP A 536 7.44 -10.95 24.97
C TRP A 536 8.33 -9.71 25.05
N ARG A 537 7.87 -8.62 24.42
CA ARG A 537 8.49 -7.28 24.43
C ARG A 537 7.46 -6.26 23.94
N LYS A 538 7.67 -4.97 24.25
CA LYS A 538 6.80 -3.88 23.73
C LYS A 538 6.81 -3.83 22.20
N HIS A 539 7.99 -3.88 21.62
CA HIS A 539 8.28 -4.07 20.19
C HIS A 539 9.77 -4.39 20.08
N GLY A 540 10.23 -4.86 18.92
CA GLY A 540 11.66 -4.97 18.70
C GLY A 540 12.29 -3.65 18.24
N VAL A 541 13.60 -3.63 18.08
CA VAL A 541 14.39 -2.46 17.64
C VAL A 541 14.92 -2.77 16.25
N MET A 542 14.16 -2.37 15.23
CA MET A 542 14.54 -2.60 13.84
C MET A 542 15.73 -1.70 13.45
N PRO A 543 16.70 -2.20 12.66
CA PRO A 543 17.74 -1.36 12.08
C PRO A 543 17.14 -0.21 11.23
N VAL A 544 17.78 0.97 11.25
CA VAL A 544 17.33 2.18 10.52
C VAL A 544 18.07 2.40 9.22
#